data_AF-A0A2H3HIZ2-F1
#
_entry.id   AF-A0A2H3HIZ2-F1
#
_cell.length_a   1.000
_cell.length_b   1.000
_cell.length_c   1.000
_cell.angle_alpha   90.00
_cell.angle_beta   90.00
_cell.angle_gamma   90.00
#
_symmetry.space_group_name_H-M   'P 1'
#
loop_
_entity.id
_entity.type
_entity.pdbx_description
1 polymer ?
#
loop_
_entity_poly.entity_id
_entity_poly.type
_entity_poly.pdbx_seq_one_letter_code
_entity_poly.pdbx_strand_id
1 'polypeptide(L)'
;MYAQWPFHLEDCQSKHSPAQWDAFKIPIKLLKQSHPIQSSGLLVLPNELLLEILVHVDSVGQLFLALTCKRLLVVSSMTITMIPSAPKHRAYHLDCSAMLALLRVVQPRDARGRSKKSWAPCCVCYRYRPKRKGYWKGVQKRYPKEMACGILAGYDSIVQSWSEKRSSSYQCPSCWCEERVIKYGHLA
;
A
#
# COMPACT_ATOMS: atom_id res chain seq x y z
N MET A 1 2.21 -7.68 -16.78
CA MET A 1 2.16 -7.52 -15.31
C MET A 1 0.89 -8.16 -14.73
N TYR A 2 -0.29 -8.00 -15.35
CA TYR A 2 -1.54 -8.59 -14.84
C TYR A 2 -1.66 -10.12 -14.99
N ALA A 3 -1.04 -10.73 -16.01
CA ALA A 3 -1.13 -12.17 -16.27
C ALA A 3 -0.48 -13.06 -15.19
N GLN A 4 0.34 -12.50 -14.29
CA GLN A 4 1.04 -13.25 -13.24
C GLN A 4 0.34 -13.16 -11.87
N TRP A 5 -0.80 -12.48 -11.79
CA TRP A 5 -1.53 -12.34 -10.52
C TRP A 5 -1.98 -13.67 -9.91
N PRO A 6 -2.53 -14.62 -10.68
CA PRO A 6 -2.90 -15.93 -10.12
C PRO A 6 -1.70 -16.61 -9.44
N PHE A 7 -0.55 -16.65 -10.12
CA PHE A 7 0.70 -17.17 -9.56
C PHE A 7 1.13 -16.46 -8.28
N HIS A 8 1.10 -15.13 -8.26
CA HIS A 8 1.49 -14.37 -7.06
C HIS A 8 0.56 -14.65 -5.88
N LEU A 9 -0.76 -14.77 -6.12
CA LEU A 9 -1.74 -15.05 -5.07
C LEU A 9 -1.61 -16.47 -4.52
N GLU A 10 -1.42 -17.47 -5.38
CA GLU A 10 -1.16 -18.85 -4.98
C GLU A 10 0.14 -18.97 -4.16
N ASP A 11 1.21 -18.30 -4.59
CA ASP A 11 2.48 -18.21 -3.86
C ASP A 11 2.30 -17.57 -2.49
N CYS A 12 1.47 -16.51 -2.41
CA CYS A 12 1.14 -15.87 -1.15
C CYS A 12 0.31 -16.78 -0.23
N GLN A 13 -0.72 -17.45 -0.75
CA GLN A 13 -1.60 -18.31 0.03
C GLN A 13 -0.90 -19.57 0.55
N SER A 14 0.06 -20.11 -0.21
CA SER A 14 0.85 -21.27 0.20
C SER A 14 1.91 -20.95 1.28
N LYS A 15 2.46 -19.72 1.27
CA LYS A 15 3.54 -19.31 2.19
C LYS A 15 3.07 -18.53 3.41
N HIS A 16 1.84 -18.02 3.40
CA HIS A 16 1.33 -17.12 4.42
C HIS A 16 0.01 -17.58 5.00
N SER A 17 -0.16 -17.39 6.31
CA SER A 17 -1.39 -17.78 6.98
C SER A 17 -2.56 -16.85 6.59
N PRO A 18 -3.82 -17.32 6.67
CA PRO A 18 -4.99 -16.47 6.41
C PRO A 18 -5.03 -15.21 7.29
N ALA A 19 -4.43 -15.26 8.49
CA ALA A 19 -4.33 -14.10 9.38
C ALA A 19 -3.54 -12.94 8.78
N GLN A 20 -2.71 -13.18 7.76
CA GLN A 20 -1.92 -12.14 7.06
C GLN A 20 -2.73 -11.38 6.00
N TRP A 21 -3.98 -11.77 5.76
CA TRP A 21 -4.94 -11.06 4.91
C TRP A 21 -5.83 -10.14 5.76
N ASP A 22 -6.38 -9.10 5.16
CA ASP A 22 -7.29 -8.16 5.83
C ASP A 22 -8.33 -7.64 4.83
N ALA A 23 -9.45 -7.17 5.36
CA ALA A 23 -10.49 -6.55 4.54
C ALA A 23 -9.97 -5.25 3.92
N PHE A 24 -10.33 -4.99 2.66
CA PHE A 24 -10.02 -3.74 1.99
C PHE A 24 -10.80 -2.60 2.66
N LYS A 25 -10.07 -1.67 3.30
CA LYS A 25 -10.65 -0.58 4.08
C LYS A 25 -10.86 0.66 3.22
N ILE A 26 -12.11 1.03 3.02
CA ILE A 26 -12.49 2.23 2.27
C ILE A 26 -12.86 3.35 3.26
N PRO A 27 -12.15 4.50 3.23
CA PRO A 27 -12.50 5.62 4.09
C PRO A 27 -13.93 6.12 3.82
N ILE A 28 -14.77 6.18 4.86
CA ILE A 28 -16.18 6.62 4.78
C ILE A 28 -16.34 7.98 4.08
N LYS A 29 -15.36 8.88 4.25
CA LYS A 29 -15.36 10.20 3.60
C LYS A 29 -15.38 10.13 2.06
N LEU A 30 -14.85 9.06 1.48
CA LEU A 30 -14.86 8.84 0.03
C LEU A 30 -16.21 8.32 -0.47
N LEU A 31 -16.97 7.63 0.39
CA LEU A 31 -18.29 7.08 0.05
C LEU A 31 -19.39 8.15 -0.03
N LYS A 32 -19.20 9.30 0.63
CA LYS A 32 -20.20 10.37 0.75
C LYS A 32 -20.18 11.41 -0.39
N GLN A 33 -19.27 11.31 -1.36
CA GLN A 33 -19.12 12.32 -2.40
C GLN A 33 -20.10 12.10 -3.55
N SER A 34 -20.71 13.17 -4.08
CA SER A 34 -21.55 13.08 -5.27
C SER A 34 -20.74 12.67 -6.49
N HIS A 35 -21.32 11.82 -7.32
CA HIS A 35 -20.65 11.26 -8.48
C HIS A 35 -21.02 12.08 -9.73
N PRO A 36 -20.04 12.62 -10.48
CA PRO A 36 -20.33 13.21 -11.78
C PRO A 36 -20.92 12.15 -12.70
N ILE A 37 -21.77 12.56 -13.63
CA ILE A 37 -22.34 11.68 -14.66
C ILE A 37 -21.19 11.06 -15.46
N GLN A 38 -21.12 9.73 -15.51
CA GLN A 38 -20.06 8.99 -16.21
C GLN A 38 -20.61 8.38 -17.50
N SER A 39 -19.85 8.51 -18.59
CA SER A 39 -20.22 8.03 -19.95
C SER A 39 -19.85 6.56 -20.22
N SER A 40 -19.23 5.85 -19.26
CA SER A 40 -18.82 4.46 -19.44
C SER A 40 -20.02 3.52 -19.32
N GLY A 41 -20.23 2.63 -20.30
CA GLY A 41 -21.33 1.66 -20.28
C GLY A 41 -21.31 0.73 -19.05
N LEU A 42 -20.14 0.32 -18.58
CA LEU A 42 -19.98 -0.41 -17.32
C LEU A 42 -20.55 0.40 -16.15
N LEU A 43 -20.35 1.72 -16.17
CA LEU A 43 -20.76 2.63 -15.10
C LEU A 43 -22.22 3.09 -15.23
N VAL A 44 -22.99 2.55 -16.17
CA VAL A 44 -24.45 2.73 -16.28
C VAL A 44 -25.20 1.52 -15.73
N LEU A 45 -24.54 0.35 -15.63
CA LEU A 45 -25.16 -0.87 -15.11
C LEU A 45 -25.70 -0.69 -13.68
N PRO A 46 -26.85 -1.30 -13.34
CA PRO A 46 -27.33 -1.38 -11.96
C PRO A 46 -26.30 -1.99 -11.00
N ASN A 47 -26.42 -1.67 -9.71
CA ASN A 47 -25.47 -2.14 -8.71
C ASN A 47 -25.41 -3.67 -8.65
N GLU A 48 -26.54 -4.33 -8.85
CA GLU A 48 -26.69 -5.79 -8.85
C GLU A 48 -25.78 -6.43 -9.89
N LEU A 49 -25.76 -5.89 -11.12
CA LEU A 49 -24.89 -6.41 -12.19
C LEU A 49 -23.42 -6.12 -11.93
N LEU A 50 -23.09 -4.99 -11.30
CA LEU A 50 -21.71 -4.68 -10.92
C LEU A 50 -21.21 -5.58 -9.80
N LEU A 51 -22.08 -5.90 -8.84
CA LEU A 51 -21.78 -6.83 -7.77
C LEU A 51 -21.58 -8.24 -8.32
N GLU A 52 -22.42 -8.67 -9.27
CA GLU A 52 -22.24 -9.94 -9.98
C GLU A 52 -20.86 -9.98 -10.67
N ILE A 53 -20.50 -8.93 -11.41
CA ILE A 53 -19.16 -8.81 -12.02
C ILE A 53 -18.05 -8.90 -10.96
N LEU A 54 -18.21 -8.22 -9.83
CA LEU A 54 -17.23 -8.25 -8.73
C LEU A 54 -17.08 -9.64 -8.10
N VAL A 55 -18.16 -10.43 -8.02
CA VAL A 55 -18.12 -11.81 -7.49
C VAL A 55 -17.35 -12.76 -8.43
N HIS A 56 -17.43 -12.52 -9.75
CA HIS A 56 -16.74 -13.35 -10.75
C HIS A 56 -15.26 -12.99 -10.97
N VAL A 57 -14.74 -11.96 -10.29
CA VAL A 57 -13.31 -11.63 -10.32
C VAL A 57 -12.62 -12.00 -9.01
N ASP A 58 -11.33 -12.35 -9.09
CA ASP A 58 -10.50 -12.60 -7.92
C ASP A 58 -10.36 -11.36 -7.04
N SER A 59 -9.90 -11.53 -5.79
CA SER A 59 -9.85 -10.42 -4.82
C SER A 59 -8.97 -9.25 -5.25
N VAL A 60 -7.97 -9.50 -6.10
CA VAL A 60 -7.12 -8.45 -6.67
C VAL A 60 -7.82 -7.73 -7.83
N GLY A 61 -8.54 -8.46 -8.68
CA GLY A 61 -9.43 -7.90 -9.69
C GLY A 61 -10.50 -7.01 -9.07
N GLN A 62 -11.12 -7.46 -7.97
CA GLN A 62 -12.04 -6.64 -7.17
C GLN A 62 -11.37 -5.35 -6.70
N LEU A 63 -10.17 -5.44 -6.15
CA LEU A 63 -9.40 -4.27 -5.72
C LEU A 63 -9.12 -3.31 -6.89
N PHE A 64 -8.71 -3.82 -8.05
CA PHE A 64 -8.43 -2.96 -9.20
C PHE A 64 -9.69 -2.31 -9.76
N LEU A 65 -10.80 -3.04 -9.86
CA LEU A 65 -12.10 -2.48 -10.22
C LEU A 65 -12.51 -1.38 -9.24
N ALA A 66 -12.41 -1.63 -7.94
CA ALA A 66 -12.69 -0.64 -6.90
C ALA A 66 -11.85 0.63 -7.06
N LEU A 67 -10.56 0.50 -7.42
CA LEU A 67 -9.64 1.64 -7.56
C LEU A 67 -9.75 2.40 -8.89
N THR A 68 -10.54 1.92 -9.86
CA THR A 68 -10.69 2.61 -11.16
C THR A 68 -11.45 3.93 -11.05
N CYS A 69 -12.53 3.97 -10.29
CA CYS A 69 -13.37 5.16 -10.13
C CYS A 69 -14.18 5.10 -8.83
N LYS A 70 -14.69 6.26 -8.40
CA LYS A 70 -15.46 6.38 -7.15
C LYS A 70 -16.73 5.52 -7.14
N ARG A 71 -17.44 5.40 -8.28
CA ARG A 71 -18.66 4.57 -8.36
C ARG A 71 -18.35 3.11 -8.06
N LEU A 72 -17.33 2.55 -8.70
CA LEU A 72 -16.90 1.16 -8.44
C LEU A 72 -16.30 1.00 -7.04
N LEU A 73 -15.65 2.02 -6.49
CA LEU A 73 -15.22 2.01 -5.09
C LEU A 73 -16.42 1.89 -4.14
N VAL A 74 -17.49 2.66 -4.37
CA VAL A 74 -18.73 2.59 -3.56
C VAL A 74 -19.39 1.23 -3.70
N VAL A 75 -19.57 0.73 -4.92
CA VAL A 75 -20.17 -0.60 -5.13
C VAL A 75 -19.32 -1.70 -4.48
N SER A 76 -18.00 -1.65 -4.60
CA SER A 76 -17.11 -2.61 -3.94
C SER A 76 -17.18 -2.57 -2.42
N SER A 77 -17.62 -1.46 -1.82
CA SER A 77 -17.82 -1.37 -0.37
C SER A 77 -19.04 -2.13 0.14
N MET A 78 -19.92 -2.57 -0.76
CA MET A 78 -21.08 -3.41 -0.44
C MET A 78 -20.70 -4.89 -0.27
N THR A 79 -19.47 -5.27 -0.63
CA THR A 79 -18.92 -6.61 -0.44
C THR A 79 -17.61 -6.55 0.35
N ILE A 80 -17.22 -7.68 0.94
CA ILE A 80 -15.95 -7.79 1.66
C ILE A 80 -14.90 -8.33 0.70
N THR A 81 -13.99 -7.46 0.24
CA THR A 81 -12.82 -7.88 -0.52
C THR A 81 -11.64 -8.11 0.42
N MET A 82 -11.13 -9.35 0.47
CA MET A 82 -9.95 -9.71 1.27
C MET A 82 -8.67 -9.53 0.46
N ILE A 83 -7.72 -8.75 0.98
CA ILE A 83 -6.45 -8.46 0.30
C ILE A 83 -5.24 -8.79 1.18
N PRO A 84 -4.06 -9.06 0.60
CA PRO A 84 -2.83 -9.21 1.37
C PRO A 84 -2.52 -7.96 2.19
N SER A 85 -2.33 -8.11 3.51
CA SER A 85 -2.06 -6.98 4.40
C SER A 85 -0.57 -6.68 4.48
N ALA A 86 -0.16 -5.50 4.01
CA ALA A 86 1.26 -5.14 3.92
C ALA A 86 2.01 -5.12 5.27
N PRO A 87 1.45 -4.61 6.39
CA PRO A 87 2.07 -4.70 7.70
C PRO A 87 2.23 -6.15 8.19
N LYS A 88 1.23 -7.00 7.96
CA LYS A 88 1.24 -8.41 8.42
C LYS A 88 2.21 -9.27 7.60
N HIS A 89 2.42 -8.93 6.33
CA HIS A 89 3.44 -9.56 5.49
C HIS A 89 4.85 -9.02 5.78
N ARG A 90 4.98 -7.78 6.26
CA ARG A 90 6.27 -7.19 6.62
C ARG A 90 6.90 -7.85 7.85
N ALA A 91 6.10 -8.36 8.79
CA ALA A 91 6.59 -8.92 10.05
C ALA A 91 7.61 -10.07 9.89
N TYR A 92 7.62 -10.74 8.73
CA TYR A 92 8.47 -11.92 8.47
C TYR A 92 9.53 -11.74 7.37
N HIS A 93 9.72 -10.53 6.81
CA HIS A 93 10.37 -10.20 5.51
C HIS A 93 9.37 -9.93 4.39
N LEU A 94 9.55 -8.80 3.69
CA LEU A 94 8.65 -8.35 2.62
C LEU A 94 9.04 -9.00 1.27
N ASP A 95 9.19 -10.31 1.29
CA ASP A 95 9.55 -11.13 0.13
C ASP A 95 8.32 -11.77 -0.54
N CYS A 96 7.13 -11.50 -0.01
CA CYS A 96 5.86 -11.94 -0.57
C CYS A 96 5.65 -11.37 -1.99
N SER A 97 5.62 -12.26 -2.99
CA SER A 97 5.52 -11.86 -4.38
C SER A 97 4.22 -11.10 -4.71
N ALA A 98 3.08 -11.49 -4.10
CA ALA A 98 1.80 -10.76 -4.22
C ALA A 98 1.86 -9.35 -3.65
N MET A 99 2.49 -9.19 -2.48
CA MET A 99 2.61 -7.88 -1.86
C MET A 99 3.49 -6.95 -2.70
N LEU A 100 4.61 -7.48 -3.21
CA LEU A 100 5.50 -6.76 -4.12
C LEU A 100 4.79 -6.37 -5.41
N ALA A 101 3.99 -7.28 -5.99
CA ALA A 101 3.18 -7.01 -7.16
C ALA A 101 2.15 -5.90 -6.90
N LEU A 102 1.45 -5.93 -5.75
CA LEU A 102 0.46 -4.92 -5.40
C LEU A 102 1.09 -3.54 -5.26
N LEU A 103 2.21 -3.45 -4.54
CA LEU A 103 2.93 -2.18 -4.32
C LEU A 103 3.45 -1.58 -5.63
N ARG A 104 3.81 -2.42 -6.62
CA ARG A 104 4.18 -1.96 -7.96
C ARG A 104 2.99 -1.41 -8.73
N VAL A 105 1.82 -2.03 -8.62
CA VAL A 105 0.61 -1.56 -9.33
C VAL A 105 0.15 -0.20 -8.80
N VAL A 106 0.18 -0.01 -7.48
CA VAL A 106 -0.21 1.27 -6.86
C VAL A 106 0.90 2.33 -6.89
N GLN A 107 2.04 2.06 -7.55
CA GLN A 107 3.12 3.02 -7.63
C GLN A 107 2.68 4.26 -8.42
N PRO A 108 2.97 5.49 -7.93
CA PRO A 108 2.60 6.70 -8.65
C PRO A 108 3.16 6.70 -10.06
N ARG A 109 2.36 7.13 -11.05
CA ARG A 109 2.79 7.27 -12.45
C ARG A 109 2.97 8.74 -12.83
N ASP A 110 3.84 9.00 -13.79
CA ASP A 110 3.98 10.31 -14.43
C ASP A 110 2.90 10.52 -15.50
N ALA A 111 2.85 11.71 -16.10
CA ALA A 111 1.85 12.05 -17.13
C ALA A 111 1.94 11.15 -18.39
N ARG A 112 3.06 10.43 -18.57
CA ARG A 112 3.25 9.47 -19.68
C ARG A 112 2.98 8.03 -19.23
N GLY A 113 2.38 7.83 -18.05
CA GLY A 113 2.06 6.52 -17.51
C GLY A 113 3.25 5.71 -16.99
N ARG A 114 4.45 6.30 -16.87
CA ARG A 114 5.66 5.61 -16.37
C ARG A 114 5.75 5.73 -14.86
N SER A 115 6.29 4.73 -14.16
CA SER A 115 6.46 4.80 -12.70
C SER A 115 7.31 6.01 -12.29
N LYS A 116 6.73 6.88 -11.45
CA LYS A 116 7.37 8.06 -10.90
C LYS A 116 8.37 7.64 -9.82
N LYS A 117 9.65 7.67 -10.17
CA LYS A 117 10.75 7.20 -9.31
C LYS A 117 11.05 8.10 -8.11
N SER A 118 10.41 9.27 -8.00
CA SER A 118 10.65 10.20 -6.89
C SER A 118 9.73 9.96 -5.68
N TRP A 119 8.75 9.07 -5.80
CA TRP A 119 7.81 8.70 -4.74
C TRP A 119 7.65 7.17 -4.68
N ALA A 120 7.37 6.65 -3.49
CA ALA A 120 7.03 5.24 -3.28
C ALA A 120 5.91 5.10 -2.24
N PRO A 121 5.04 4.08 -2.36
CA PRO A 121 4.06 3.76 -1.32
C PRO A 121 4.76 3.19 -0.09
N CYS A 122 4.37 3.65 1.10
CA CYS A 122 4.77 3.04 2.36
C CYS A 122 3.77 1.94 2.76
N CYS A 123 4.25 0.74 3.05
CA CYS A 123 3.42 -0.39 3.48
C CYS A 123 2.90 -0.28 4.93
N VAL A 124 3.37 0.70 5.70
CA VAL A 124 2.94 0.91 7.09
C VAL A 124 1.88 1.99 7.18
N CYS A 125 2.18 3.20 6.69
CA CYS A 125 1.22 4.32 6.75
C CYS A 125 0.32 4.44 5.51
N TYR A 126 0.48 3.57 4.51
CA TYR A 126 -0.29 3.56 3.25
C TYR A 126 -0.29 4.90 2.50
N ARG A 127 0.74 5.73 2.71
CA ARG A 127 0.91 7.02 2.04
C ARG A 127 2.03 6.95 1.02
N TYR A 128 1.90 7.73 -0.05
CA TYR A 128 3.03 8.04 -0.90
C TYR A 128 4.03 8.91 -0.15
N ARG A 129 5.29 8.50 -0.17
CA ARG A 129 6.39 9.20 0.48
C ARG A 129 7.52 9.48 -0.50
N PRO A 130 8.21 10.62 -0.37
CA PRO A 130 9.27 11.00 -1.31
C PRO A 130 10.51 10.12 -1.13
N LYS A 131 11.21 9.84 -2.22
CA LYS A 131 12.49 9.10 -2.21
C LYS A 131 13.72 10.01 -2.14
N ARG A 132 13.52 11.33 -2.07
CA ARG A 132 14.61 12.31 -1.98
C ARG A 132 15.21 12.30 -0.57
N LYS A 133 16.46 11.86 -0.41
CA LYS A 133 17.19 11.85 0.88
C LYS A 133 17.05 13.15 1.70
N GLY A 134 17.21 14.30 1.04
CA GLY A 134 17.15 15.61 1.70
C GLY A 134 15.83 15.89 2.42
N TYR A 135 14.71 15.31 1.97
CA TYR A 135 13.42 15.43 2.67
C TYR A 135 13.48 14.79 4.07
N TRP A 136 14.19 13.66 4.19
CA TRP A 136 14.24 12.86 5.42
C TRP A 136 15.11 13.50 6.51
N LYS A 137 16.04 14.38 6.15
CA LYS A 137 16.79 15.20 7.13
C LYS A 137 15.85 16.02 8.04
N GLY A 138 14.72 16.49 7.52
CA GLY A 138 13.71 17.20 8.32
C GLY A 138 12.93 16.30 9.28
N VAL A 139 12.78 15.02 8.93
CA VAL A 139 12.12 14.02 9.78
C VAL A 139 13.05 13.61 10.93
N GLN A 140 14.34 13.42 10.65
CA GLN A 140 15.36 13.15 11.66
C GLN A 140 15.34 14.16 12.81
N LYS A 141 15.21 15.46 12.50
CA LYS A 141 15.18 16.54 13.48
C LYS A 141 14.03 16.46 14.49
N ARG A 142 13.00 15.65 14.24
CA ARG A 142 11.87 15.44 15.16
C ARG A 142 12.18 14.48 16.30
N TYR A 143 13.30 13.75 16.22
CA TYR A 143 13.68 12.70 17.17
C TYR A 143 15.06 12.94 17.79
N PRO A 144 15.32 14.12 18.41
CA PRO A 144 16.66 14.45 18.91
C PRO A 144 17.10 13.54 20.05
N LYS A 145 16.17 13.18 20.97
CA LYS A 145 16.48 12.33 22.13
C LYS A 145 16.79 10.90 21.69
N GLU A 146 15.97 10.38 20.78
CA GLU A 146 16.05 9.00 20.29
C GLU A 146 17.24 8.77 19.36
N MET A 147 17.73 9.84 18.72
CA MET A 147 19.02 9.85 18.04
C MET A 147 20.17 9.83 19.05
N ALA A 148 20.11 10.65 20.10
CA ALA A 148 21.17 10.76 21.10
C ALA A 148 21.36 9.47 21.92
N CYS A 149 20.27 8.79 22.30
CA CYS A 149 20.34 7.52 23.03
C CYS A 149 20.54 6.29 22.14
N GLY A 150 20.72 6.48 20.83
CA GLY A 150 21.04 5.38 19.90
C GLY A 150 19.85 4.51 19.48
N ILE A 151 18.61 4.76 19.94
CA ILE A 151 17.40 4.03 19.49
C ILE A 151 17.28 4.05 17.96
N LEU A 152 17.62 5.19 17.35
CA LEU A 152 17.56 5.39 15.90
C LEU A 152 18.92 5.21 15.20
N ALA A 153 19.87 4.51 15.84
CA ALA A 153 21.12 4.12 15.18
C ALA A 153 20.82 3.38 13.86
N GLY A 154 21.46 3.81 12.77
CA GLY A 154 21.20 3.30 11.43
C GLY A 154 20.15 4.05 10.61
N TYR A 155 19.61 5.18 11.10
CA TYR A 155 18.68 6.01 10.34
C TYR A 155 19.15 6.33 8.91
N ASP A 156 20.43 6.67 8.75
CA ASP A 156 21.01 6.98 7.43
C ASP A 156 20.97 5.78 6.47
N SER A 157 21.20 4.57 6.98
CA SER A 157 21.07 3.33 6.19
C SER A 157 19.64 3.11 5.72
N ILE A 158 18.66 3.40 6.57
CA ILE A 158 17.23 3.28 6.22
C ILE A 158 16.83 4.33 5.18
N VAL A 159 17.30 5.58 5.33
CA VAL A 159 17.08 6.64 4.34
C VAL A 159 17.75 6.28 3.01
N GLN A 160 18.98 5.76 3.05
CA GLN A 160 19.70 5.27 1.88
C GLN A 160 18.90 4.19 1.17
N SER A 161 18.57 3.11 1.89
CA SER A 161 17.79 1.99 1.38
C SER A 161 16.49 2.49 0.74
N TRP A 162 15.66 3.26 1.45
CA TRP A 162 14.41 3.81 0.91
C TRP A 162 14.61 4.66 -0.35
N SER A 163 15.72 5.41 -0.45
CA SER A 163 15.97 6.34 -1.55
C SER A 163 16.48 5.68 -2.82
N GLU A 164 16.94 4.43 -2.76
CA GLU A 164 17.52 3.71 -3.90
C GLU A 164 16.51 3.46 -5.03
N LYS A 165 16.95 3.55 -6.29
CA LYS A 165 16.08 3.38 -7.46
C LYS A 165 15.33 2.03 -7.47
N ARG A 166 15.98 0.96 -6.99
CA ARG A 166 15.43 -0.41 -6.89
C ARG A 166 15.32 -0.89 -5.44
N SER A 167 15.07 0.04 -4.53
CA SER A 167 14.88 -0.29 -3.11
C SER A 167 13.84 -1.40 -2.90
N SER A 168 14.20 -2.40 -2.10
CA SER A 168 13.28 -3.36 -1.48
C SER A 168 12.65 -2.82 -0.20
N SER A 169 12.98 -1.59 0.22
CA SER A 169 12.38 -0.97 1.39
C SER A 169 11.01 -0.42 1.04
N TYR A 170 9.99 -1.00 1.66
CA TYR A 170 8.61 -0.54 1.57
C TYR A 170 8.14 0.15 2.85
N GLN A 171 9.01 0.29 3.85
CA GLN A 171 8.75 1.13 5.01
C GLN A 171 9.46 2.47 4.86
N CYS A 172 8.70 3.57 4.93
CA CYS A 172 9.30 4.90 4.91
C CYS A 172 10.06 5.20 6.22
N PRO A 173 11.12 6.04 6.19
CA PRO A 173 11.92 6.37 7.36
C PRO A 173 11.12 6.91 8.57
N SER A 174 10.02 7.64 8.35
CA SER A 174 9.15 8.13 9.45
C SER A 174 8.51 6.97 10.23
N CYS A 175 7.93 6.00 9.52
CA CYS A 175 7.30 4.85 10.16
C CYS A 175 8.33 3.94 10.83
N TRP A 176 9.56 3.89 10.30
CA TRP A 176 10.67 3.18 10.93
C TRP A 176 11.07 3.82 12.27
N CYS A 177 11.14 5.16 12.32
CA CYS A 177 11.37 5.87 13.57
C CYS A 177 10.26 5.59 14.58
N GLU A 178 8.99 5.82 14.21
CA GLU A 178 7.83 5.60 15.09
C GLU A 178 7.83 4.18 15.68
N GLU A 179 8.07 3.16 14.85
CA GLU A 179 8.13 1.76 15.28
C GLU A 179 9.24 1.52 16.32
N ARG A 180 10.44 2.09 16.12
CA ARG A 180 11.55 1.96 17.07
C ARG A 180 11.31 2.73 18.36
N VAL A 181 10.73 3.92 18.30
CA VAL A 181 10.38 4.68 19.51
C VAL A 181 9.34 3.93 20.33
N ILE A 182 8.33 3.35 19.70
CA ILE A 182 7.34 2.52 20.41
C ILE A 182 8.01 1.28 21.02
N LYS A 183 8.88 0.61 20.26
CA LYS A 183 9.48 -0.66 20.68
C LYS A 183 10.60 -0.50 21.72
N TYR A 184 11.39 0.56 21.66
CA TYR A 184 12.60 0.73 22.46
C TYR A 184 12.62 2.02 23.28
N GLY A 185 11.62 2.90 23.13
CA GLY A 185 11.57 4.18 23.85
C GLY A 185 11.48 4.03 25.37
N HIS A 186 11.05 2.86 25.86
CA HIS A 186 11.08 2.53 27.29
C HIS A 186 12.48 2.18 27.82
N LEU A 187 13.48 2.02 26.94
CA LEU A 187 14.87 1.74 27.28
C LEU A 187 15.77 3.00 27.28
N ALA A 188 15.20 4.16 26.95
CA ALA A 188 15.90 5.44 26.83
C ALA A 188 15.66 6.38 28.01
#